data_AF-A0A7S2P343-F1
#
_entry.id   AF-A0A7S2P343-F1
#
_cell.length_a   1.000
_cell.length_b   1.000
_cell.length_c   1.000
_cell.angle_alpha   90.00
_cell.angle_beta   90.00
_cell.angle_gamma   90.00
#
_symmetry.space_group_name_H-M   'P 1'
#
loop_
_entity.id
_entity.type
_entity.pdbx_description
1 polymer ?
#
loop_
_entity_poly.entity_id
_entity_poly.type
_entity_poly.pdbx_seq_one_letter_code
_entity_poly.pdbx_strand_id
1 'polypeptide(L)'
;CFLVGTRRVEYRDPLGEQELSMLKWCVDEVEGILDNTEEGKCWTRHWLDVKKNYAFDPRFQIPMPKMGYADPRSSAMMKGAVYSLRENGAVRHGPECFNYSFPQPLDDKYLVISDTLPGLVPWKYVDIDELMEILADKIDEGFAFPLNPKWILCDEGWKDLYDKLLASERPNVQDALNVWYPADVRARIAAISSKHPIAIGYGNGPSEGAIPRTAEGLALMKKKRLLRQQGHEELFSAEIAELELERYKHARRGKVKLRRAVSKINEKKKKKKKHSFF
;
A
#
# COMPACT_ATOMS: atom_id res chain seq x y z
N CYS A 1 12.38 1.86 2.47
CA CYS A 1 12.54 3.03 1.57
C CYS A 1 11.14 3.47 1.19
N PHE A 2 10.77 4.74 1.33
CA PHE A 2 9.39 5.17 1.09
C PHE A 2 9.06 5.27 -0.42
N LEU A 3 9.77 6.14 -1.13
CA LEU A 3 9.76 6.25 -2.59
C LEU A 3 11.11 6.75 -3.11
N VAL A 4 11.31 6.68 -4.42
CA VAL A 4 12.48 7.24 -5.11
C VAL A 4 12.00 8.15 -6.24
N GLY A 5 12.39 9.43 -6.18
CA GLY A 5 12.15 10.39 -7.26
C GLY A 5 13.31 10.41 -8.24
N THR A 6 13.01 10.41 -9.54
CA THR A 6 14.01 10.49 -10.60
C THR A 6 13.73 11.67 -11.53
N ARG A 7 14.79 12.31 -12.01
CA ARG A 7 14.71 13.42 -12.97
C ARG A 7 15.56 13.09 -14.17
N ARG A 8 15.04 13.32 -15.39
CA ARG A 8 15.72 13.00 -16.67
C ARG A 8 16.06 11.50 -16.81
N VAL A 9 15.25 10.63 -16.24
CA VAL A 9 15.35 9.17 -16.40
C VAL A 9 14.26 8.70 -17.33
N GLU A 10 14.62 7.86 -18.30
CA GLU A 10 13.68 7.26 -19.22
C GLU A 10 13.20 5.89 -18.72
N TYR A 11 11.89 5.71 -18.75
CA TYR A 11 11.18 4.48 -18.37
C TYR A 11 10.61 3.84 -19.63
N ARG A 12 11.26 2.78 -20.12
CA ARG A 12 10.87 2.11 -21.37
C ARG A 12 10.27 0.73 -21.15
N ASP A 13 10.63 0.11 -20.02
CA ASP A 13 10.21 -1.25 -19.71
C ASP A 13 8.91 -1.19 -18.88
N PRO A 14 7.84 -1.89 -19.31
CA PRO A 14 6.60 -1.94 -18.54
C PRO A 14 6.81 -2.68 -17.21
N LEU A 15 5.85 -2.53 -16.30
CA LEU A 15 5.76 -3.42 -15.15
C LEU A 15 5.67 -4.88 -15.61
N GLY A 16 6.31 -5.78 -14.87
CA GLY A 16 6.12 -7.21 -15.09
C GLY A 16 4.67 -7.63 -14.87
N GLU A 17 4.28 -8.77 -15.42
CA GLU A 17 2.89 -9.26 -15.33
C GLU A 17 2.43 -9.42 -13.87
N GLN A 18 3.32 -9.88 -13.00
CA GLN A 18 3.03 -10.05 -11.57
C GLN A 18 2.82 -8.69 -10.89
N GLU A 19 3.70 -7.72 -11.14
CA GLU A 19 3.61 -6.36 -10.61
C GLU A 19 2.32 -5.66 -11.07
N LEU A 20 1.99 -5.75 -12.36
CA LEU A 20 0.79 -5.13 -12.92
C LEU A 20 -0.48 -5.80 -12.38
N SER A 21 -0.50 -7.13 -12.28
CA SER A 21 -1.61 -7.89 -11.69
C SER A 21 -1.85 -7.48 -10.24
N MET A 22 -0.77 -7.38 -9.46
CA MET A 22 -0.85 -6.96 -8.05
C MET A 22 -1.24 -5.50 -7.88
N LEU A 23 -0.79 -4.61 -8.76
CA LEU A 23 -1.23 -3.21 -8.80
C LEU A 23 -2.74 -3.11 -9.03
N LYS A 24 -3.27 -3.80 -10.04
CA LYS A 24 -4.70 -3.83 -10.35
C LYS A 24 -5.52 -4.39 -9.19
N TRP A 25 -5.09 -5.51 -8.63
CA TRP A 25 -5.71 -6.09 -7.44
C TRP A 25 -5.72 -5.10 -6.27
N CYS A 26 -4.60 -4.43 -6.00
CA CYS A 26 -4.52 -3.42 -4.94
C CYS A 26 -5.56 -2.30 -5.15
N VAL A 27 -5.68 -1.77 -6.37
CA VAL A 27 -6.67 -0.73 -6.71
C VAL A 27 -8.10 -1.23 -6.46
N ASP A 28 -8.42 -2.46 -6.89
CA ASP A 28 -9.76 -3.03 -6.72
C ASP A 28 -10.11 -3.28 -5.25
N GLU A 29 -9.16 -3.77 -4.44
CA GLU A 29 -9.39 -4.01 -3.02
C GLU A 29 -9.44 -2.71 -2.21
N VAL A 30 -8.72 -1.66 -2.62
CA VAL A 30 -8.88 -0.32 -2.05
C VAL A 30 -10.31 0.16 -2.25
N GLU A 31 -10.88 0.02 -3.46
CA GLU A 31 -12.31 0.33 -3.68
C GLU A 31 -13.21 -0.53 -2.80
N GLY A 32 -12.98 -1.84 -2.73
CA GLY A 32 -13.79 -2.75 -1.91
C GLY A 32 -13.82 -2.35 -0.42
N ILE A 33 -12.70 -1.83 0.11
CA ILE A 33 -12.64 -1.29 1.48
C ILE A 33 -13.37 0.05 1.59
N LEU A 34 -13.24 0.94 0.60
CA LEU A 34 -13.96 2.23 0.56
C LEU A 34 -15.48 2.04 0.46
N ASP A 35 -15.94 1.01 -0.25
CA ASP A 35 -17.36 0.64 -0.36
C ASP A 35 -17.95 0.08 0.94
N ASN A 36 -17.11 -0.56 1.76
CA ASN A 36 -17.54 -1.32 2.94
C ASN A 36 -16.78 -0.88 4.19
N THR A 37 -16.54 0.43 4.33
CA THR A 37 -15.80 0.97 5.47
C THR A 37 -16.58 0.69 6.77
N GLU A 38 -15.92 0.03 7.72
CA GLU A 38 -16.49 -0.29 9.03
C GLU A 38 -15.99 0.75 10.04
N GLU A 39 -16.90 1.40 10.76
CA GLU A 39 -16.53 2.39 11.76
C GLU A 39 -15.66 1.77 12.87
N GLY A 40 -14.59 2.48 13.27
CA GLY A 40 -13.68 2.05 14.33
C GLY A 40 -12.64 0.99 13.92
N LYS A 41 -12.55 0.63 12.64
CA LYS A 41 -11.55 -0.31 12.13
C LYS A 41 -10.44 0.41 11.38
N CYS A 42 -9.20 0.22 11.83
CA CYS A 42 -8.04 0.82 11.17
C CYS A 42 -7.75 0.14 9.81
N TRP A 43 -7.05 0.86 8.94
CA TRP A 43 -6.66 0.39 7.61
C TRP A 43 -6.01 -1.00 7.62
N THR A 44 -5.05 -1.23 8.52
CA THR A 44 -4.34 -2.51 8.64
C THR A 44 -5.28 -3.68 8.91
N ARG A 45 -6.35 -3.48 9.70
CA ARG A 45 -7.34 -4.52 9.97
C ARG A 45 -8.23 -4.78 8.75
N HIS A 46 -8.66 -3.73 8.04
CA HIS A 46 -9.37 -3.89 6.77
C HIS A 46 -8.54 -4.69 5.75
N TRP A 47 -7.27 -4.34 5.60
CA TRP A 47 -6.38 -5.02 4.66
C TRP A 47 -6.06 -6.47 5.08
N LEU A 48 -5.99 -6.75 6.38
CA LEU A 48 -5.87 -8.11 6.88
C LEU A 48 -7.07 -8.98 6.47
N ASP A 49 -8.27 -8.44 6.50
CA ASP A 49 -9.46 -9.21 6.10
C ASP A 49 -9.48 -9.47 4.59
N VAL A 50 -9.06 -8.50 3.78
CA VAL A 50 -8.75 -8.71 2.35
C VAL A 50 -7.77 -9.89 2.21
N LYS A 51 -6.63 -9.87 2.92
CA LYS A 51 -5.66 -10.99 2.89
C LYS A 51 -6.27 -12.33 3.29
N LYS A 52 -7.14 -12.38 4.30
CA LYS A 52 -7.81 -13.61 4.76
C LYS A 52 -8.74 -14.19 3.69
N ASN A 53 -9.35 -13.34 2.85
CA ASN A 53 -10.19 -13.77 1.72
C ASN A 53 -9.37 -14.48 0.64
N TYR A 54 -8.15 -14.00 0.38
CA TYR A 54 -7.25 -14.55 -0.64
C TYR A 54 -6.23 -15.57 -0.12
N ALA A 55 -6.21 -15.85 1.19
CA ALA A 55 -5.18 -16.66 1.85
C ALA A 55 -4.99 -18.08 1.26
N PHE A 56 -5.99 -18.59 0.54
CA PHE A 56 -5.99 -19.92 -0.09
C PHE A 56 -6.25 -19.86 -1.60
N ASP A 57 -6.33 -18.67 -2.19
CA ASP A 57 -6.48 -18.51 -3.63
C ASP A 57 -5.13 -18.78 -4.31
N PRO A 58 -5.04 -19.77 -5.23
CA PRO A 58 -3.79 -20.11 -5.93
C PRO A 58 -3.13 -18.93 -6.64
N ARG A 59 -3.92 -17.95 -7.13
CA ARG A 59 -3.41 -16.75 -7.82
C ARG A 59 -2.57 -15.87 -6.89
N PHE A 60 -2.83 -15.94 -5.58
CA PHE A 60 -2.14 -15.19 -4.54
C PHE A 60 -1.12 -16.03 -3.76
N GLN A 61 -0.87 -17.28 -4.19
CA GLN A 61 0.21 -18.11 -3.65
C GLN A 61 1.51 -17.99 -4.46
N ILE A 62 1.56 -17.10 -5.45
CA ILE A 62 2.79 -16.81 -6.21
C ILE A 62 3.80 -16.19 -5.23
N PRO A 63 5.04 -16.69 -5.16
CA PRO A 63 6.05 -16.11 -4.29
C PRO A 63 6.24 -14.62 -4.60
N MET A 64 6.25 -13.81 -3.55
CA MET A 64 6.62 -12.40 -3.69
C MET A 64 8.06 -12.31 -4.19
N PRO A 65 8.39 -11.38 -5.11
CA PRO A 65 9.77 -11.13 -5.49
C PRO A 65 10.62 -10.82 -4.26
N LYS A 66 11.89 -11.23 -4.27
CA LYS A 66 12.80 -11.12 -3.11
C LYS A 66 12.90 -9.70 -2.53
N MET A 67 12.76 -8.68 -3.37
CA MET A 67 12.82 -7.27 -2.96
C MET A 67 11.45 -6.59 -3.03
N GLY A 68 10.36 -7.34 -3.07
CA GLY A 68 9.03 -6.80 -3.34
C GLY A 68 8.85 -6.39 -4.80
N TYR A 69 7.66 -5.86 -5.09
CA TYR A 69 7.33 -5.33 -6.41
C TYR A 69 8.07 -4.02 -6.67
N ALA A 70 8.38 -3.75 -7.94
CA ALA A 70 8.92 -2.48 -8.40
C ALA A 70 8.92 -2.47 -9.93
N ASP A 71 8.94 -1.29 -10.54
CA ASP A 71 9.34 -1.19 -11.95
C ASP A 71 10.82 -1.60 -12.14
N PRO A 72 11.24 -1.95 -13.37
CA PRO A 72 12.61 -2.41 -13.63
C PRO A 72 13.71 -1.43 -13.20
N ARG A 73 13.50 -0.11 -13.32
CA ARG A 73 14.47 0.91 -12.90
C ARG A 73 14.56 0.98 -11.38
N SER A 74 13.42 1.09 -10.71
CA SER A 74 13.35 1.12 -9.24
C SER A 74 13.94 -0.17 -8.64
N SER A 75 13.67 -1.33 -9.25
CA SER A 75 14.26 -2.60 -8.86
C SER A 75 15.79 -2.58 -9.00
N ALA A 76 16.33 -2.06 -10.10
CA ALA A 76 17.78 -1.96 -10.31
C ALA A 76 18.44 -1.03 -9.29
N MET A 77 17.84 0.13 -9.00
CA MET A 77 18.35 1.07 -7.98
C MET A 77 18.36 0.42 -6.59
N MET A 78 17.26 -0.25 -6.22
CA MET A 78 17.16 -0.90 -4.92
C MET A 78 18.06 -2.12 -4.79
N LYS A 79 18.31 -2.88 -5.86
CA LYS A 79 19.35 -3.93 -5.88
C LYS A 79 20.71 -3.36 -5.49
N GLY A 80 21.07 -2.20 -6.04
CA GLY A 80 22.30 -1.49 -5.69
C GLY A 80 22.34 -1.11 -4.21
N ALA A 81 21.27 -0.50 -3.69
CA ALA A 81 21.19 -0.10 -2.29
C ALA A 81 21.27 -1.29 -1.32
N VAL A 82 20.51 -2.35 -1.57
CA VAL A 82 20.53 -3.59 -0.77
C VAL A 82 21.92 -4.23 -0.79
N TYR A 83 22.56 -4.30 -1.97
CA TYR A 83 23.89 -4.87 -2.08
C TYR A 83 24.94 -4.06 -1.31
N SER A 84 24.91 -2.73 -1.43
CA SER A 84 25.85 -1.83 -0.75
C SER A 84 25.69 -1.86 0.77
N LEU A 85 24.46 -2.06 1.27
CA LEU A 85 24.12 -2.07 2.69
C LEU A 85 23.92 -3.47 3.27
N ARG A 86 24.40 -4.51 2.57
CA ARG A 86 24.19 -5.91 2.96
C ARG A 86 24.82 -6.29 4.30
N GLU A 87 25.87 -5.58 4.72
CA GLU A 87 26.60 -5.87 5.96
C GLU A 87 25.80 -5.50 7.21
N ASN A 88 25.02 -4.40 7.15
CA ASN A 88 24.18 -3.96 8.26
C ASN A 88 22.69 -4.22 8.05
N GLY A 89 22.27 -4.53 6.81
CA GLY A 89 20.88 -4.81 6.48
C GLY A 89 19.96 -3.60 6.66
N ALA A 90 20.46 -2.38 6.51
CA ALA A 90 19.68 -1.14 6.62
C ALA A 90 18.63 -1.00 5.51
N VAL A 91 18.88 -1.59 4.33
CA VAL A 91 17.91 -1.71 3.24
C VAL A 91 17.79 -3.17 2.85
N ARG A 92 16.57 -3.73 2.93
CA ARG A 92 16.31 -5.17 2.71
C ARG A 92 15.27 -5.47 1.64
N HIS A 93 14.50 -4.46 1.23
CA HIS A 93 13.43 -4.58 0.26
C HIS A 93 13.30 -3.30 -0.56
N GLY A 94 12.43 -3.35 -1.57
CA GLY A 94 12.09 -2.25 -2.46
C GLY A 94 11.26 -1.15 -1.78
N PRO A 95 10.83 -0.15 -2.55
CA PRO A 95 10.16 1.03 -2.02
C PRO A 95 8.71 0.75 -1.62
N GLU A 96 8.22 1.41 -0.56
CA GLU A 96 6.84 1.25 -0.06
C GLU A 96 5.77 1.70 -1.07
N CYS A 97 6.11 2.58 -2.02
CA CYS A 97 5.19 2.96 -3.08
C CYS A 97 4.76 1.79 -3.98
N PHE A 98 5.52 0.69 -3.97
CA PHE A 98 5.19 -0.56 -4.67
C PHE A 98 4.67 -1.67 -3.75
N ASN A 99 4.40 -1.37 -2.48
CA ASN A 99 3.85 -2.35 -1.54
C ASN A 99 2.35 -2.59 -1.82
N TYR A 100 2.06 -3.22 -2.96
CA TYR A 100 0.69 -3.53 -3.41
C TYR A 100 0.09 -4.70 -2.63
N SER A 101 0.93 -5.59 -2.12
CA SER A 101 0.51 -6.76 -1.35
C SER A 101 -0.09 -6.33 0.00
N PHE A 102 0.53 -5.37 0.68
CA PHE A 102 0.10 -4.90 1.98
C PHE A 102 0.37 -3.39 2.11
N PRO A 103 -0.41 -2.52 1.43
CA PRO A 103 -0.25 -1.08 1.55
C PRO A 103 -0.39 -0.66 3.01
N GLN A 104 0.59 0.06 3.53
CA GLN A 104 0.65 0.43 4.94
C GLN A 104 0.14 1.87 5.15
N PRO A 105 -0.30 2.21 6.39
CA PRO A 105 -0.49 3.60 6.79
C PRO A 105 0.79 4.43 6.56
N LEU A 106 0.62 5.74 6.37
CA LEU A 106 1.74 6.67 6.24
C LEU A 106 2.45 6.86 7.59
N ASP A 107 3.77 7.01 7.54
CA ASP A 107 4.60 7.31 8.71
C ASP A 107 4.46 8.79 9.13
N ASP A 108 4.85 9.07 10.38
CA ASP A 108 4.80 10.44 10.90
C ASP A 108 5.95 11.33 10.42
N LYS A 109 7.10 10.73 10.13
CA LYS A 109 8.35 11.42 9.78
C LYS A 109 9.08 10.67 8.67
N TYR A 110 9.70 11.45 7.80
CA TYR A 110 10.42 10.95 6.63
C TYR A 110 11.81 11.56 6.58
N LEU A 111 12.80 10.77 6.20
CA LEU A 111 14.12 11.27 5.83
C LEU A 111 14.15 11.51 4.32
N VAL A 112 14.26 12.78 3.91
CA VAL A 112 14.45 13.16 2.52
C VAL A 112 15.93 13.36 2.26
N ILE A 113 16.45 12.75 1.21
CA ILE A 113 17.84 12.90 0.75
C ILE A 113 17.78 13.48 -0.67
N SER A 114 18.32 14.68 -0.87
CA SER A 114 18.39 15.33 -2.18
C SER A 114 19.42 16.45 -2.16
N ASP A 115 20.13 16.62 -3.28
CA ASP A 115 21.09 17.68 -3.53
C ASP A 115 20.44 19.05 -3.80
N THR A 116 19.12 19.06 -3.98
CA THR A 116 18.32 20.24 -4.35
C THR A 116 17.35 20.62 -3.24
N LEU A 117 17.64 20.24 -1.98
CA LEU A 117 16.90 20.74 -0.82
C LEU A 117 17.24 22.22 -0.55
N PRO A 118 16.27 23.03 -0.09
CA PRO A 118 16.54 24.41 0.34
C PRO A 118 17.68 24.47 1.37
N GLY A 119 18.58 25.44 1.20
CA GLY A 119 19.77 25.59 2.06
C GLY A 119 20.91 24.62 1.75
N LEU A 120 20.83 23.84 0.66
CA LEU A 120 21.88 22.91 0.20
C LEU A 120 22.27 21.85 1.26
N VAL A 121 21.33 21.50 2.13
CA VAL A 121 21.51 20.38 3.06
C VAL A 121 21.34 19.05 2.31
N PRO A 122 22.22 18.06 2.53
CA PRO A 122 22.15 16.80 1.78
C PRO A 122 20.95 15.93 2.17
N TRP A 123 20.40 16.16 3.37
CA TRP A 123 19.24 15.43 3.88
C TRP A 123 18.49 16.24 4.94
N LYS A 124 17.20 15.94 5.14
CA LYS A 124 16.35 16.56 6.15
C LYS A 124 15.27 15.59 6.63
N TYR A 125 15.00 15.58 7.94
CA TYR A 125 13.79 14.95 8.47
C TYR A 125 12.61 15.90 8.37
N VAL A 126 11.51 15.41 7.79
CA VAL A 126 10.30 16.19 7.50
C VAL A 126 9.07 15.44 8.01
N ASP A 127 7.96 16.12 8.27
CA ASP A 127 6.66 15.46 8.42
C ASP A 127 5.95 15.31 7.07
N ILE A 128 4.73 14.77 7.09
CA ILE A 128 3.94 14.53 5.90
C ILE A 128 3.59 15.81 5.14
N ASP A 129 3.29 16.92 5.83
CA ASP A 129 2.88 18.17 5.18
C ASP A 129 4.07 18.75 4.41
N GLU A 130 5.24 18.81 5.07
CA GLU A 130 6.48 19.25 4.45
C GLU A 130 6.96 18.29 3.34
N LEU A 131 6.77 16.97 3.50
CA LEU A 131 7.06 16.02 2.43
C LEU A 131 6.21 16.30 1.19
N MET A 132 4.91 16.56 1.35
CA MET A 132 4.00 16.85 0.25
C MET A 132 4.39 18.12 -0.50
N GLU A 133 4.80 19.17 0.21
CA GLU A 133 5.34 20.40 -0.39
C GLU A 133 6.60 20.12 -1.19
N ILE A 134 7.57 19.41 -0.61
CA ILE A 134 8.81 19.03 -1.31
C ILE A 134 8.51 18.21 -2.56
N LEU A 135 7.63 17.21 -2.47
CA LEU A 135 7.27 16.37 -3.61
C LEU A 135 6.60 17.18 -4.72
N ALA A 136 5.72 18.13 -4.37
CA ALA A 136 5.10 19.03 -5.33
C ALA A 136 6.15 19.89 -6.07
N ASP A 137 7.09 20.50 -5.33
CA ASP A 137 8.19 21.28 -5.93
C ASP A 137 9.06 20.42 -6.83
N LYS A 138 9.33 19.16 -6.44
CA LYS A 138 10.12 18.23 -7.26
C LYS A 138 9.41 17.87 -8.56
N ILE A 139 8.08 17.79 -8.59
CA ILE A 139 7.33 17.63 -9.85
C ILE A 139 7.57 18.84 -10.76
N ASP A 140 7.52 20.06 -10.21
CA ASP A 140 7.77 21.29 -10.98
C ASP A 140 9.21 21.35 -11.52
N GLU A 141 10.18 20.78 -10.80
CA GLU A 141 11.56 20.59 -11.28
C GLU A 141 11.72 19.47 -12.33
N GLY A 142 10.67 18.66 -12.55
CA GLY A 142 10.62 17.55 -13.50
C GLY A 142 11.07 16.21 -12.98
N PHE A 143 11.02 16.03 -11.66
CA PHE A 143 11.07 14.70 -11.08
C PHE A 143 9.75 13.95 -11.33
N ALA A 144 9.85 12.64 -11.46
CA ALA A 144 8.75 11.70 -11.39
C ALA A 144 9.00 10.70 -10.26
N PHE A 145 7.94 10.24 -9.61
CA PHE A 145 7.99 9.19 -8.60
C PHE A 145 6.68 8.39 -8.60
N PRO A 146 6.73 7.08 -8.33
CA PRO A 146 5.53 6.28 -8.15
C PRO A 146 4.90 6.53 -6.78
N LEU A 147 3.58 6.54 -6.75
CA LEU A 147 2.71 6.63 -5.58
C LEU A 147 1.93 5.32 -5.40
N ASN A 148 1.79 4.85 -4.17
CA ASN A 148 0.93 3.70 -3.89
C ASN A 148 -0.54 4.08 -4.16
N PRO A 149 -1.36 3.24 -4.81
CA PRO A 149 -2.79 3.51 -5.00
C PRO A 149 -3.56 3.81 -3.72
N LYS A 150 -3.19 3.18 -2.60
CA LYS A 150 -3.75 3.48 -1.28
C LYS A 150 -3.59 4.96 -0.93
N TRP A 151 -2.42 5.54 -1.23
CA TRP A 151 -2.16 6.94 -0.93
C TRP A 151 -3.05 7.85 -1.78
N ILE A 152 -3.09 7.60 -3.09
CA ILE A 152 -3.88 8.37 -4.05
C ILE A 152 -5.37 8.36 -3.67
N LEU A 153 -5.90 7.23 -3.22
CA LEU A 153 -7.34 7.02 -3.02
C LEU A 153 -7.82 7.27 -1.59
N CYS A 154 -6.95 7.12 -0.58
CA CYS A 154 -7.36 7.13 0.82
C CYS A 154 -6.70 8.22 1.67
N ASP A 155 -5.55 8.76 1.25
CA ASP A 155 -4.81 9.74 2.05
C ASP A 155 -5.00 11.17 1.51
N GLU A 156 -5.33 12.08 2.41
CA GLU A 156 -5.61 13.48 2.09
C GLU A 156 -4.41 14.16 1.38
N GLY A 157 -4.70 14.92 0.33
CA GLY A 157 -3.70 15.65 -0.47
C GLY A 157 -2.92 14.79 -1.50
N TRP A 158 -2.85 13.47 -1.34
CA TRP A 158 -2.09 12.60 -2.27
C TRP A 158 -2.70 12.52 -3.66
N LYS A 159 -4.03 12.63 -3.77
CA LYS A 159 -4.70 12.75 -5.07
C LYS A 159 -4.28 14.01 -5.82
N ASP A 160 -4.11 15.13 -5.12
CA ASP A 160 -3.69 16.38 -5.74
C ASP A 160 -2.24 16.27 -6.27
N LEU A 161 -1.37 15.60 -5.52
CA LEU A 161 0.01 15.32 -5.95
C LEU A 161 0.05 14.39 -7.16
N TYR A 162 -0.81 13.37 -7.18
CA TYR A 162 -0.99 12.48 -8.32
C TYR A 162 -1.51 13.22 -9.56
N ASP A 163 -2.49 14.11 -9.39
CA ASP A 163 -3.03 14.91 -10.49
C ASP A 163 -1.99 15.90 -11.02
N LYS A 164 -1.16 16.47 -10.14
CA LYS A 164 -0.01 17.30 -10.54
C LYS A 164 1.02 16.50 -11.35
N LEU A 165 1.30 15.24 -10.99
CA LEU A 165 2.13 14.36 -11.81
C LEU A 165 1.50 14.14 -13.20
N LEU A 166 0.21 13.78 -13.25
CA LEU A 166 -0.51 13.52 -14.49
C LEU A 166 -0.52 14.73 -15.43
N ALA A 167 -0.62 15.94 -14.88
CA ALA A 167 -0.63 17.19 -15.63
C ALA A 167 0.75 17.59 -16.19
N SER A 168 1.83 16.91 -15.83
CA SER A 168 3.18 17.23 -16.30
C SER A 168 3.36 16.90 -17.78
N GLU A 169 3.67 17.89 -18.62
CA GLU A 169 3.90 17.68 -20.05
C GLU A 169 5.32 17.16 -20.37
N ARG A 170 6.15 16.91 -19.35
CA ARG A 170 7.55 16.50 -19.54
C ARG A 170 7.62 15.04 -20.02
N PRO A 171 8.34 14.73 -21.12
CA PRO A 171 8.39 13.38 -21.68
C PRO A 171 8.82 12.30 -20.67
N ASN A 172 9.86 12.58 -19.86
CA ASN A 172 10.34 11.62 -18.87
C ASN A 172 9.31 11.30 -17.78
N VAL A 173 8.42 12.25 -17.46
CA VAL A 173 7.35 12.04 -16.48
C VAL A 173 6.22 11.22 -17.11
N GLN A 174 5.86 11.53 -18.36
CA GLN A 174 4.86 10.76 -19.11
C GLN A 174 5.28 9.30 -19.34
N ASP A 175 6.55 9.06 -19.69
CA ASP A 175 7.11 7.71 -19.80
C ASP A 175 6.96 6.94 -18.48
N ALA A 176 7.35 7.56 -17.37
CA ALA A 176 7.24 6.95 -16.04
C ALA A 176 5.79 6.65 -15.66
N LEU A 177 4.86 7.59 -15.92
CA LEU A 177 3.44 7.41 -15.65
C LEU A 177 2.81 6.31 -16.51
N ASN A 178 3.25 6.13 -17.75
CA ASN A 178 2.76 5.05 -18.62
C ASN A 178 3.22 3.67 -18.14
N VAL A 179 4.37 3.58 -17.47
CA VAL A 179 4.83 2.37 -16.81
C VAL A 179 4.07 2.11 -15.50
N TRP A 180 4.02 3.10 -14.61
CA TRP A 180 3.45 2.92 -13.28
C TRP A 180 1.92 2.87 -13.26
N TYR A 181 1.28 3.63 -14.15
CA TYR A 181 -0.18 3.71 -14.28
C TYR A 181 -0.58 3.62 -15.76
N PRO A 182 -0.66 2.40 -16.30
CA PRO A 182 -1.25 2.19 -17.62
C PRO A 182 -2.68 2.77 -17.70
N ALA A 183 -3.15 3.04 -18.92
CA ALA A 183 -4.37 3.81 -19.15
C ALA A 183 -5.61 3.24 -18.43
N ASP A 184 -5.74 1.92 -18.35
CA ASP A 184 -6.82 1.24 -17.64
C ASP A 184 -6.72 1.41 -16.12
N VAL A 185 -5.52 1.39 -15.55
CA VAL A 185 -5.28 1.69 -14.13
C VAL A 185 -5.63 3.14 -13.82
N ARG A 186 -5.24 4.10 -14.67
CA ARG A 186 -5.59 5.53 -14.50
C ARG A 186 -7.11 5.74 -14.55
N ALA A 187 -7.78 5.11 -15.51
CA ALA A 187 -9.24 5.18 -15.61
C ALA A 187 -9.92 4.59 -14.36
N ARG A 188 -9.39 3.48 -13.83
CA ARG A 188 -9.90 2.86 -12.61
C ARG A 188 -9.72 3.76 -11.39
N ILE A 189 -8.54 4.34 -11.19
CA ILE A 189 -8.27 5.31 -10.11
C ILE A 189 -9.22 6.50 -10.23
N ALA A 190 -9.39 7.09 -11.42
CA ALA A 190 -10.28 8.22 -11.63
C ALA A 190 -11.75 7.89 -11.32
N ALA A 191 -12.22 6.70 -11.70
CA ALA A 191 -13.56 6.23 -11.38
C ALA A 191 -13.77 6.09 -9.86
N ILE A 192 -12.82 5.47 -9.16
CA ILE A 192 -12.88 5.30 -7.70
C ILE A 192 -12.83 6.66 -7.01
N SER A 193 -11.92 7.57 -7.39
CA SER A 193 -11.86 8.92 -6.83
C SER A 193 -13.13 9.73 -7.05
N SER A 194 -13.84 9.52 -8.17
CA SER A 194 -15.11 10.20 -8.45
C SER A 194 -16.25 9.64 -7.59
N LYS A 195 -16.24 8.32 -7.34
CA LYS A 195 -17.23 7.63 -6.51
C LYS A 195 -17.02 7.89 -5.01
N HIS A 196 -15.76 7.99 -4.60
CA HIS A 196 -15.32 8.28 -3.24
C HIS A 196 -14.46 9.56 -3.26
N PRO A 197 -15.07 10.74 -3.45
CA PRO A 197 -14.33 11.99 -3.26
C PRO A 197 -13.78 11.95 -1.83
N ILE A 198 -12.48 12.21 -1.67
CA ILE A 198 -11.78 12.09 -0.39
C ILE A 198 -12.45 13.02 0.65
N ALA A 199 -13.45 12.47 1.32
CA ALA A 199 -14.18 12.99 2.47
C ALA A 199 -14.13 11.99 3.64
N ILE A 200 -13.64 10.77 3.37
CA ILE A 200 -13.41 9.73 4.37
C ILE A 200 -11.95 9.85 4.81
N GLY A 201 -11.71 10.71 5.80
CA GLY A 201 -10.52 10.57 6.62
C GLY A 201 -10.58 9.18 7.26
N TYR A 202 -9.65 8.29 6.90
CA TYR A 202 -9.33 7.13 7.72
C TYR A 202 -8.67 7.60 9.03
N GLY A 203 -9.51 8.22 9.85
CA GLY A 203 -9.24 8.88 11.11
C GLY A 203 -10.58 9.32 11.72
N ASN A 204 -11.37 8.33 12.16
CA ASN A 204 -12.49 8.38 13.11
C ASN A 204 -13.39 9.64 13.15
N GLY A 205 -14.68 9.46 12.80
CA GLY A 205 -15.78 10.38 13.13
C GLY A 205 -16.21 11.32 11.99
N PRO A 206 -17.48 11.80 12.00
CA PRO A 206 -18.10 12.48 10.87
C PRO A 206 -17.37 13.78 10.55
N SER A 207 -16.97 13.96 9.29
CA SER A 207 -16.51 15.24 8.78
C SER A 207 -17.71 16.06 8.31
N GLU A 208 -18.11 17.03 9.12
CA GLU A 208 -18.82 18.20 8.60
C GLU A 208 -17.84 18.99 7.73
N GLY A 209 -18.15 19.08 6.44
CA GLY A 209 -17.66 20.11 5.53
C GLY A 209 -16.20 19.98 5.07
N ALA A 210 -16.01 20.05 3.76
CA ALA A 210 -14.70 20.29 3.17
C ALA A 210 -14.07 21.56 3.77
N ILE A 211 -12.96 21.41 4.49
CA ILE A 211 -12.26 22.53 5.11
C ILE A 211 -11.31 23.15 4.07
N PRO A 212 -11.43 24.46 3.78
CA PRO A 212 -10.51 25.14 2.86
C PRO A 212 -9.07 25.10 3.39
N ARG A 213 -8.07 25.03 2.49
CA ARG A 213 -6.63 25.12 2.78
C ARG A 213 -6.21 26.51 3.31
N THR A 214 -6.77 26.88 4.45
CA THR A 214 -6.42 28.07 5.23
C THR A 214 -5.47 27.66 6.35
N ALA A 215 -4.74 28.63 6.91
CA ALA A 215 -3.88 28.40 8.08
C ALA A 215 -4.65 27.76 9.26
N GLU A 216 -5.96 28.05 9.37
CA GLU A 216 -6.86 27.47 10.38
C GLU A 216 -7.16 25.99 10.11
N GLY A 217 -7.35 25.59 8.84
CA GLY A 217 -7.50 24.18 8.44
C GLY A 217 -6.25 23.36 8.77
N LEU A 218 -5.06 23.91 8.51
CA LEU A 218 -3.79 23.28 8.83
C LEU A 218 -3.58 23.14 10.35
N ALA A 219 -3.98 24.14 11.14
CA ALA A 219 -3.93 24.09 12.60
C ALA A 219 -4.90 23.03 13.19
N LEU A 220 -6.08 22.88 12.61
CA LEU A 220 -7.05 21.85 13.03
C LEU A 220 -6.56 20.44 12.71
N MET A 221 -5.91 20.24 11.56
CA MET A 221 -5.26 18.97 11.21
C MET A 221 -4.14 18.60 12.20
N LYS A 222 -3.28 19.57 12.54
CA LYS A 222 -2.24 19.39 13.57
C LYS A 222 -2.84 19.03 14.93
N LYS A 223 -3.96 19.63 15.32
CA LYS A 223 -4.69 19.32 16.56
C LYS A 223 -5.30 17.91 16.56
N LYS A 224 -5.92 17.48 15.45
CA LYS A 224 -6.45 16.10 15.30
C LYS A 224 -5.33 15.05 15.33
N ARG A 225 -4.14 15.37 14.81
CA ARG A 225 -2.95 14.51 14.90
C ARG A 225 -2.41 14.42 16.33
N LEU A 226 -2.40 15.52 17.08
CA LEU A 226 -1.99 15.52 18.49
C LEU A 226 -2.94 14.67 19.37
N LEU A 227 -4.25 14.75 19.11
CA LEU A 227 -5.26 13.94 19.80
C LEU A 227 -5.09 12.44 19.51
N ARG A 228 -4.61 12.06 18.31
CA ARG A 228 -4.27 10.66 17.98
C ARG A 228 -3.10 10.12 18.83
N GLN A 229 -2.12 10.96 19.17
CA GLN A 229 -0.99 10.57 20.04
C GLN A 229 -1.41 10.31 21.48
N GLN A 230 -2.57 10.82 21.91
CA GLN A 230 -3.11 10.66 23.26
C GLN A 230 -4.09 9.48 23.37
N GLY A 231 -4.47 8.85 22.24
CA GLY A 231 -5.36 7.70 22.17
C GLY A 231 -4.60 6.38 22.11
N HIS A 232 -4.78 5.56 23.14
CA HIS A 232 -4.20 4.23 23.32
C HIS A 232 -4.81 3.18 22.34
N GLU A 233 -4.70 3.37 21.02
CA GLU A 233 -4.85 2.25 20.08
C GLU A 233 -3.53 1.48 20.05
N GLU A 234 -3.50 0.28 20.67
CA GLU A 234 -2.40 -0.66 20.47
C GLU A 234 -2.12 -0.78 18.96
N LEU A 235 -0.91 -0.38 18.57
CA LEU A 235 -0.44 -0.25 17.19
C LEU A 235 -0.63 -1.59 16.44
N PHE A 236 -1.77 -1.80 15.80
CA PHE A 236 -2.01 -2.98 14.96
C PHE A 236 -1.19 -2.81 13.67
N SER A 237 0.07 -3.24 13.73
CA SER A 237 1.07 -3.09 12.67
C SER A 237 0.91 -4.15 11.59
N ALA A 238 1.55 -3.92 10.43
CA ALA A 238 1.62 -4.91 9.36
C ALA A 238 2.23 -6.24 9.83
N GLU A 239 3.26 -6.20 10.70
CA GLU A 239 3.89 -7.39 11.26
C GLU A 239 2.91 -8.21 12.12
N ILE A 240 2.10 -7.54 12.95
CA ILE A 240 1.05 -8.21 13.74
C ILE A 240 -0.01 -8.82 12.81
N ALA A 241 -0.41 -8.10 11.77
CA ALA A 241 -1.37 -8.58 10.79
C ALA A 241 -0.85 -9.80 10.03
N GLU A 242 0.42 -9.83 9.64
CA GLU A 242 1.06 -10.99 8.99
C GLU A 242 1.09 -12.21 9.92
N LEU A 243 1.46 -12.03 11.19
CA LEU A 243 1.40 -13.09 12.20
C LEU A 243 -0.03 -13.63 12.37
N GLU A 244 -1.04 -12.75 12.37
CA GLU A 244 -2.44 -13.15 12.45
C GLU A 244 -2.89 -13.90 11.19
N LEU A 245 -2.46 -13.46 10.00
CA LEU A 245 -2.73 -14.15 8.75
C LEU A 245 -2.16 -15.57 8.73
N GLU A 246 -0.94 -15.77 9.22
CA GLU A 246 -0.35 -17.10 9.35
C GLU A 246 -1.10 -17.97 10.35
N ARG A 247 -1.46 -17.43 11.52
CA ARG A 247 -2.32 -18.14 12.49
C ARG A 247 -3.65 -18.56 11.86
N TYR A 248 -4.29 -17.67 11.11
CA TYR A 248 -5.52 -17.96 10.37
C TYR A 248 -5.32 -19.12 9.37
N LYS A 249 -4.24 -19.08 8.58
CA LYS A 249 -3.91 -20.14 7.62
C LYS A 249 -3.72 -21.49 8.33
N HIS A 250 -2.97 -21.53 9.43
CA HIS A 250 -2.75 -22.73 10.22
C HIS A 250 -4.05 -23.31 10.78
N ALA A 251 -4.90 -22.47 11.39
CA ALA A 251 -6.17 -22.88 11.95
C ALA A 251 -7.11 -23.48 10.89
N ARG A 252 -7.23 -22.83 9.72
CA ARG A 252 -8.03 -23.33 8.59
C ARG A 252 -7.52 -24.67 8.06
N ARG A 253 -6.22 -24.83 7.87
CA ARG A 253 -5.60 -26.11 7.46
C ARG A 253 -5.88 -27.21 8.49
N GLY A 254 -5.77 -26.90 9.78
CA GLY A 254 -6.11 -27.82 10.88
C GLY A 254 -7.57 -28.29 10.83
N LYS A 255 -8.51 -27.35 10.64
CA LYS A 255 -9.95 -27.65 10.51
C LYS A 255 -10.26 -28.57 9.33
N VAL A 256 -9.59 -28.37 8.18
CA VAL A 256 -9.74 -29.25 7.01
C VAL A 256 -9.19 -30.66 7.30
N LYS A 257 -8.02 -30.78 7.93
CA LYS A 257 -7.44 -32.07 8.33
C LYS A 257 -8.37 -32.82 9.30
N LEU A 258 -8.91 -32.12 10.30
CA LEU A 258 -9.84 -32.69 11.27
C LEU A 258 -11.13 -33.19 10.60
N ARG A 259 -11.74 -32.38 9.73
CA ARG A 259 -12.94 -32.78 8.96
C ARG A 259 -12.68 -34.04 8.13
N ARG A 260 -11.54 -34.12 7.44
CA ARG A 260 -11.14 -35.31 6.66
C ARG A 260 -10.95 -36.54 7.56
N ALA A 261 -10.33 -36.38 8.73
CA ALA A 261 -10.16 -37.47 9.69
C ALA A 261 -11.51 -37.98 10.22
N VAL A 262 -12.41 -37.08 10.60
CA VAL A 262 -13.77 -37.43 11.06
C VAL A 262 -14.55 -38.16 9.97
N SER A 263 -14.49 -37.70 8.71
CA SER A 263 -15.13 -38.39 7.57
C SER A 263 -14.63 -39.83 7.42
N LYS A 264 -13.30 -40.03 7.47
CA LYS A 264 -12.69 -41.37 7.39
C LYS A 264 -13.11 -42.27 8.55
N ILE A 265 -13.22 -41.74 9.77
CA ILE A 265 -13.71 -42.50 10.93
C ILE A 265 -15.16 -42.94 10.72
N ASN A 266 -16.01 -42.03 10.24
CA ASN A 266 -17.42 -42.32 9.97
C ASN A 266 -17.61 -43.35 8.85
N GLU A 267 -16.81 -43.29 7.78
CA GLU A 267 -16.79 -44.32 6.73
C GLU A 267 -16.37 -45.69 7.26
N LYS A 268 -15.31 -45.76 8.08
CA LYS A 268 -14.89 -47.02 8.73
C LYS A 268 -15.98 -47.59 9.63
N LYS A 269 -16.68 -46.75 10.40
CA LYS A 269 -17.82 -47.17 11.23
C LYS A 269 -18.98 -47.71 10.38
N LYS A 270 -19.32 -47.06 9.26
CA LYS A 270 -20.34 -47.54 8.32
C LYS A 270 -19.97 -48.89 7.69
N LYS A 271 -18.71 -49.09 7.29
CA LYS A 271 -18.23 -50.38 6.74
C LYS A 271 -18.29 -51.50 7.78
N LYS A 272 -17.88 -51.24 9.04
CA LYS A 272 -18.00 -52.23 10.13
C LYS A 272 -19.45 -52.64 10.40
N LYS A 273 -20.41 -51.70 10.40
CA LYS A 273 -21.84 -52.02 10.56
C LYS A 273 -22.42 -52.84 9.40
N LYS A 274 -21.92 -52.69 8.17
CA LYS A 274 -22.38 -53.51 7.03
C LYS A 274 -21.88 -54.97 7.08
N HIS A 275 -20.77 -55.24 7.77
CA HIS A 275 -20.23 -56.60 7.92
C HIS A 275 -20.74 -57.34 9.16
N SER A 276 -21.51 -56.70 10.04
CA SER A 276 -22.11 -57.36 11.21
C SER A 276 -23.55 -57.86 10.99
N PHE A 277 -24.04 -57.81 9.75
CA PHE A 277 -25.39 -58.24 9.34
C PHE A 277 -25.38 -59.43 8.36
N PHE A 278 -24.22 -60.05 8.18
CA PHE A 278 -24.04 -61.32 7.47
C PHE A 278 -23.41 -62.34 8.41
#